data_AF-A0A6F9XNC8-F1
#
_entry.id   AF-A0A6F9XNC8-F1
#
_cell.length_a   1.000
_cell.length_b   1.000
_cell.length_c   1.000
_cell.angle_alpha   90.00
_cell.angle_beta   90.00
_cell.angle_gamma   90.00
#
_symmetry.space_group_name_H-M   'P 1'
#
loop_
_entity.id
_entity.type
_entity.pdbx_description
1 polymer ?
#
loop_
_entity_poly.entity_id
_entity_poly.type
_entity_poly.pdbx_seq_one_letter_code
_entity_poly.pdbx_strand_id
1 'polypeptide(L)' 'MTNLTYKERMTVQLMRNKKAGLKPANQADIAKKFGLSPMYVSIVVNEIQFGKKSNEWRRKFAEYAGMEV' A
#
# COMPACT_ATOMS: atom_id res chain seq x y z
N MET A 1 14.86 -8.49 6.77
CA MET A 1 14.55 -7.57 5.65
C MET A 1 14.69 -6.12 6.14
N THR A 2 15.89 -5.72 6.57
CA THR A 2 16.00 -4.68 7.63
C THR A 2 16.13 -3.24 7.17
N ASN A 3 16.04 -2.88 5.87
CA ASN A 3 16.05 -1.48 5.43
C ASN A 3 15.22 -1.19 4.15
N LEU A 4 14.02 -1.78 4.02
CA LEU A 4 13.12 -1.40 2.93
C LEU A 4 12.22 -0.24 3.35
N THR A 5 12.12 0.77 2.48
CA THR A 5 11.14 1.87 2.58
C THR A 5 9.70 1.35 2.54
N TYR A 6 8.72 2.14 2.96
CA TYR A 6 7.32 1.71 2.91
C TYR A 6 6.91 1.39 1.47
N LYS A 7 7.32 2.22 0.50
CA LYS A 7 7.08 1.99 -0.93
C LYS A 7 7.59 0.63 -1.39
N GLU A 8 8.83 0.28 -1.03
CA GLU A 8 9.45 -0.98 -1.43
C GLU A 8 8.76 -2.18 -0.80
N ARG A 9 8.45 -2.11 0.51
CA ARG A 9 7.70 -3.16 1.21
C ARG A 9 6.32 -3.37 0.58
N MET A 10 5.59 -2.30 0.30
CA MET A 10 4.29 -2.35 -0.36
C MET A 10 4.42 -2.99 -1.76
N THR A 11 5.42 -2.59 -2.53
CA THR A 11 5.66 -3.14 -3.88
C THR A 11 5.91 -4.66 -3.82
N VAL A 12 6.80 -5.10 -2.93
CA VAL A 12 7.09 -6.53 -2.72
C VAL A 12 5.83 -7.28 -2.28
N GLN A 13 5.04 -6.72 -1.37
CA GLN A 13 3.84 -7.37 -0.87
C GLN A 13 2.76 -7.50 -1.95
N LEU A 14 2.51 -6.44 -2.74
CA LEU A 14 1.57 -6.50 -3.87
C LEU A 14 2.00 -7.55 -4.90
N MET A 15 3.30 -7.67 -5.17
CA MET A 15 3.84 -8.73 -6.03
C MET A 15 3.59 -10.13 -5.47
N ARG A 16 3.78 -10.34 -4.15
CA ARG A 16 3.49 -11.62 -3.49
C ARG A 16 2.01 -11.96 -3.57
N ASN A 17 1.14 -10.99 -3.25
CA ASN A 17 -0.29 -11.15 -3.32
C ASN A 17 -0.74 -11.51 -4.74
N LYS A 18 -0.23 -10.80 -5.76
CA LYS A 18 -0.51 -11.10 -7.17
C LYS A 18 -0.12 -12.53 -7.54
N LYS A 19 1.06 -13.00 -7.13
CA LYS A 19 1.51 -14.38 -7.38
C LYS A 19 0.65 -15.43 -6.67
N ALA A 20 0.13 -15.10 -5.49
CA ALA A 20 -0.72 -15.98 -4.70
C ALA A 20 -2.21 -15.89 -5.06
N GLY A 21 -2.61 -15.04 -6.01
CA GLY A 21 -4.03 -14.79 -6.31
C GLY A 21 -4.79 -14.04 -5.22
N LEU A 22 -4.08 -13.37 -4.30
CA LEU A 22 -4.63 -12.61 -3.18
C LEU A 22 -4.80 -11.14 -3.54
N LYS A 23 -5.70 -10.44 -2.82
CA LYS A 23 -5.88 -8.99 -2.90
C LYS A 23 -5.33 -8.29 -1.66
N PRO A 24 -4.85 -7.04 -1.79
CA PRO A 24 -4.63 -6.29 -3.02
C PRO A 24 -3.44 -6.86 -3.82
N ALA A 25 -3.59 -6.95 -5.15
CA ALA A 25 -2.53 -7.35 -6.07
C ALA A 25 -1.84 -6.15 -6.75
N ASN A 26 -2.44 -4.97 -6.65
CA ASN A 26 -1.95 -3.71 -7.19
C ASN A 26 -2.57 -2.51 -6.45
N GLN A 27 -2.12 -1.29 -6.74
CA GLN A 27 -2.66 -0.07 -6.11
C GLN A 27 -4.12 0.24 -6.51
N ALA A 28 -4.60 -0.26 -7.65
CA ALA A 28 -5.99 -0.07 -8.06
C ALA A 28 -6.96 -0.90 -7.18
N ASP A 29 -6.54 -2.08 -6.71
CA ASP A 29 -7.31 -2.83 -5.71
C ASP A 29 -7.43 -2.06 -4.40
N ILE A 30 -6.36 -1.39 -3.97
CA ILE A 30 -6.36 -0.52 -2.79
C ILE A 30 -7.34 0.65 -3.02
N ALA A 31 -7.23 1.33 -4.16
CA ALA A 31 -8.12 2.43 -4.53
C ALA A 31 -9.59 2.01 -4.49
N LYS A 32 -9.91 0.85 -5.09
CA LYS A 32 -11.26 0.28 -5.09
C LYS A 32 -11.75 -0.09 -3.69
N LYS A 33 -10.90 -0.71 -2.85
CA LYS A 33 -11.27 -1.13 -1.49
C LYS A 33 -11.62 0.06 -0.61
N PHE A 34 -10.90 1.18 -0.74
CA PHE A 34 -11.06 2.34 0.13
C PHE A 34 -11.83 3.51 -0.51
N GLY A 35 -12.34 3.36 -1.73
CA GLY A 35 -13.07 4.42 -2.44
C GLY A 35 -12.21 5.65 -2.73
N LEU A 36 -10.92 5.45 -2.98
CA LEU A 36 -9.94 6.53 -3.22
C LEU A 36 -9.62 6.64 -4.71
N SER A 37 -9.15 7.82 -5.13
CA SER A 37 -8.61 7.96 -6.49
C SER A 37 -7.28 7.21 -6.62
N PRO A 38 -6.97 6.60 -7.78
CA PRO A 38 -5.68 5.96 -8.01
C PRO A 38 -4.48 6.90 -7.78
N MET A 39 -4.65 8.18 -8.14
CA MET A 39 -3.64 9.21 -7.91
C MET A 39 -3.36 9.43 -6.42
N TYR A 40 -4.41 9.47 -5.58
CA TYR A 40 -4.22 9.66 -4.14
C TYR A 40 -3.53 8.45 -3.50
N VAL A 41 -3.91 7.23 -3.89
CA VAL A 41 -3.22 6.02 -3.44
C VAL A 41 -1.74 6.06 -3.82
N SER A 42 -1.43 6.45 -5.06
CA SER A 42 -0.05 6.59 -5.54
C SER A 42 0.76 7.61 -4.72
N ILE A 43 0.18 8.76 -4.39
CA ILE A 43 0.83 9.79 -3.54
C ILE A 43 1.17 9.24 -2.15
N VAL A 44 0.25 8.50 -1.53
CA VAL A 44 0.46 7.91 -0.20
C VAL A 44 1.51 6.79 -0.26
N VAL A 45 1.44 5.91 -1.27
CA VAL A 45 2.33 4.77 -1.43
C VAL A 45 3.75 5.18 -1.79
N ASN A 46 3.92 6.20 -2.63
CA ASN A 46 5.23 6.74 -2.99
C ASN A 46 5.82 7.67 -1.92
N GLU A 47 5.18 7.78 -0.76
CA GLU A 47 5.62 8.60 0.36
C GLU A 47 5.77 10.10 0.01
N ILE A 48 5.03 10.59 -1.00
CA ILE A 48 5.09 11.99 -1.44
C ILE A 48 4.46 12.93 -0.39
N GLN A 49 3.35 12.50 0.24
CA GLN A 49 2.66 13.29 1.26
C GLN A 49 3.03 12.85 2.68
N PHE A 50 3.43 13.78 3.54
CA PHE A 50 3.76 13.53 4.95
C PHE A 50 2.66 14.05 5.90
N GLY A 51 2.56 13.47 7.10
CA GLY A 51 1.64 13.91 8.15
C GLY A 51 0.75 12.78 8.70
N LYS A 52 -0.03 13.10 9.74
CA LYS A 52 -0.88 12.12 10.45
C LYS A 52 -1.83 11.36 9.51
N LYS A 53 -2.52 12.08 8.63
CA LYS A 53 -3.48 11.50 7.69
C LYS A 53 -2.84 10.53 6.69
N SER A 54 -1.67 10.85 6.13
CA SER A 54 -0.99 9.93 5.21
C SER A 54 -0.41 8.72 5.93
N ASN A 55 0.06 8.88 7.18
CA ASN A 55 0.49 7.76 8.03
C ASN A 55 -0.66 6.81 8.36
N GLU A 56 -1.85 7.32 8.67
CA GLU A 56 -3.05 6.50 8.87
C GLU A 56 -3.41 5.70 7.61
N TRP A 57 -3.32 6.32 6.43
CA TRP A 57 -3.56 5.61 5.18
C TRP A 57 -2.50 4.55 4.90
N ARG A 58 -1.22 4.83 5.15
CA ARG A 58 -0.14 3.83 5.02
C ARG A 58 -0.41 2.62 5.90
N ARG A 59 -0.84 2.83 7.15
CA ARG A 59 -1.22 1.74 8.06
C ARG A 59 -2.38 0.91 7.50
N LYS A 60 -3.47 1.56 7.07
CA LYS A 60 -4.64 0.88 6.47
C LYS A 60 -4.29 0.10 5.21
N PHE A 61 -3.42 0.65 4.36
CA PHE A 61 -2.98 0.00 3.14
C PHE A 61 -2.08 -1.20 3.45
N ALA A 62 -1.16 -1.06 4.40
CA ALA A 62 -0.29 -2.15 4.87
C ALA A 62 -1.10 -3.30 5.46
N GLU A 63 -2.06 -3.00 6.33
CA GLU A 63 -2.96 -3.99 6.92
C GLU A 63 -3.77 -4.73 5.84
N TYR A 64 -4.34 -4.00 4.88
CA TYR A 64 -5.06 -4.63 3.77
C TYR A 64 -4.14 -5.48 2.88
N ALA A 65 -2.89 -5.05 2.68
CA ALA A 65 -1.88 -5.77 1.92
C ALA A 65 -1.36 -7.04 2.63
N GLY A 66 -1.65 -7.21 3.92
CA GLY A 66 -1.10 -8.30 4.73
C GLY A 66 0.36 -8.06 5.13
N MET A 67 0.77 -6.79 5.24
CA MET A 67 2.07 -6.40 5.79
C MET A 67 1.98 -6.37 7.32
N GLU A 68 2.99 -6.91 8.01
CA GLU A 68 3.19 -6.64 9.43
C GLU A 68 3.49 -5.13 9.59
N VAL A 69 2.74 -4.45 10.47
CA VAL A 69 2.78 -2.99 10.66
C VAL A 69 3.43 -2.64 11.98
#